data_AF-A0A348NQQ5-F1
#
_entry.id   AF-A0A348NQQ5-F1
#
_cell.length_a   1.000
_cell.length_b   1.000
_cell.length_c   1.000
_cell.angle_alpha   90.00
_cell.angle_beta   90.00
_cell.angle_gamma   90.00
#
_symmetry.space_group_name_H-M   'P 1'
#
loop_
_entity.id
_entity.type
_entity.pdbx_description
1 polymer ?
#
loop_
_entity_poly.entity_id
_entity_poly.type
_entity_poly.pdbx_seq_one_letter_code
_entity_poly.pdbx_strand_id
1 'polypeptide(L)'
;QMMPLLPIVRANDFSQGLSIAKQSEHGDKHSAMIHTMNVARMTEMGQAMDTTIFVKNGPCLAGLGLGGEGFISFSIATTTGEGITTPSTFTRYRRCTLVNNLNIVR
;
A
#
# COMPACT_ATOMS: atom_id res chain seq x y z
N GLN A 1 -1.57 13.38 9.07
CA GLN A 1 -1.78 13.76 10.49
C GLN A 1 -0.54 13.38 11.29
N MET A 2 0.16 14.32 11.92
CA MET A 2 1.41 14.06 12.70
C MET A 2 1.21 14.19 14.23
N MET A 3 -0.04 14.31 14.68
CA MET A 3 -0.41 14.46 16.11
C MET A 3 -1.25 13.26 16.56
N PRO A 4 -1.18 12.86 17.85
CA PRO A 4 -1.98 11.77 18.41
C PRO A 4 -3.43 12.20 18.69
N LEU A 5 -4.11 12.74 17.68
CA LEU A 5 -5.51 13.14 17.72
C LEU A 5 -6.29 12.40 16.63
N LEU A 6 -7.28 11.60 17.02
CA LEU A 6 -8.08 10.77 16.14
C LEU A 6 -9.52 11.28 16.04
N PRO A 7 -9.87 12.10 15.04
CA PRO A 7 -11.25 12.49 14.79
C PRO A 7 -12.07 11.29 14.30
N ILE A 8 -13.33 11.19 14.74
CA ILE A 8 -14.26 10.12 14.36
C ILE A 8 -15.45 10.76 13.65
N VAL A 9 -15.70 10.35 12.40
CA VAL A 9 -16.83 10.80 11.58
C VAL A 9 -17.82 9.66 11.43
N ARG A 10 -19.09 9.91 11.76
CA ARG A 10 -20.16 8.91 11.60
C ARG A 10 -20.61 8.85 10.14
N ALA A 11 -20.73 7.63 9.62
CA ALA A 11 -21.40 7.34 8.35
C ALA A 11 -22.66 6.50 8.61
N ASN A 12 -23.70 6.68 7.80
CA ASN A 12 -24.96 5.96 7.89
C ASN A 12 -24.83 4.53 7.31
N ASP A 13 -24.02 4.37 6.28
CA ASP A 13 -23.76 3.10 5.61
C ASP A 13 -22.33 3.02 5.06
N PHE A 14 -22.00 1.86 4.48
CA PHE A 14 -20.68 1.59 3.93
C PHE A 14 -20.33 2.50 2.75
N SER A 15 -21.28 2.75 1.84
CA SER A 15 -21.04 3.55 0.64
C SER A 15 -20.73 5.01 0.99
N GLN A 16 -21.46 5.57 1.95
CA GLN A 16 -21.17 6.89 2.50
C GLN A 16 -19.82 6.90 3.21
N GLY A 17 -19.52 5.87 4.02
CA GLY A 17 -18.25 5.72 4.69
C GLY A 17 -17.06 5.68 3.71
N LEU A 18 -17.20 4.95 2.62
CA LEU A 18 -16.20 4.88 1.56
C LEU A 18 -16.01 6.23 0.86
N SER A 19 -17.09 6.95 0.57
CA SER A 19 -17.02 8.30 0.00
C SER A 19 -16.29 9.28 0.92
N ILE A 20 -16.59 9.26 2.22
CA ILE A 20 -15.94 10.11 3.23
C ILE A 20 -14.45 9.75 3.36
N ALA A 21 -14.14 8.45 3.39
CA ALA A 21 -12.75 7.98 3.45
C ALA A 21 -11.94 8.47 2.24
N LYS A 22 -12.50 8.33 1.04
CA LYS A 22 -11.87 8.80 -0.20
C LYS A 22 -11.65 10.31 -0.21
N GLN A 23 -12.62 11.08 0.26
CA GLN A 23 -12.49 12.54 0.38
C GLN A 23 -11.39 12.93 1.40
N SER A 24 -11.32 12.21 2.51
CA SER A 24 -10.37 12.48 3.61
C SER A 24 -8.93 12.11 3.27
N GLU A 25 -8.74 11.23 2.29
CA GLU A 25 -7.42 10.83 1.79
C GLU A 25 -6.83 11.88 0.82
N HIS A 26 -7.65 12.82 0.35
CA HIS A 26 -7.24 13.89 -0.57
C HIS A 26 -6.66 13.44 -1.93
N GLY A 27 -6.68 12.15 -2.23
CA GLY A 27 -6.13 11.60 -3.46
C GLY A 27 -4.61 11.43 -3.43
N ASP A 28 -4.01 11.44 -2.23
CA ASP A 28 -2.57 11.18 -2.04
C ASP A 28 -2.20 9.74 -2.44
N LYS A 29 -3.19 8.83 -2.45
CA LYS A 29 -3.04 7.39 -2.68
C LYS A 29 -2.01 6.74 -1.75
N HIS A 30 -1.76 7.29 -0.58
CA HIS A 30 -0.64 6.85 0.26
C HIS A 30 -1.02 5.64 1.11
N SER A 31 -2.08 5.74 1.90
CA SER A 31 -2.47 4.68 2.83
C SER A 31 -3.94 4.72 3.20
N ALA A 32 -4.57 3.56 3.29
CA ALA A 32 -5.92 3.40 3.82
C ALA A 32 -6.04 2.14 4.67
N MET A 33 -7.06 2.09 5.52
CA MET A 33 -7.34 0.94 6.39
C MET A 33 -8.83 0.65 6.44
N ILE A 34 -9.17 -0.63 6.61
CA ILE A 34 -10.55 -1.08 6.82
C ILE A 34 -10.63 -2.12 7.94
N HIS A 35 -11.67 -2.02 8.76
CA HIS A 35 -12.05 -3.06 9.73
C HIS A 35 -13.42 -3.64 9.35
N THR A 36 -13.43 -4.87 8.87
CA THR A 36 -14.66 -5.59 8.48
C THR A 36 -14.38 -7.09 8.36
N MET A 37 -15.41 -7.94 8.50
CA MET A 37 -15.33 -9.36 8.16
C MET A 37 -15.88 -9.67 6.76
N ASN A 38 -16.46 -8.67 6.08
CA ASN A 38 -17.03 -8.84 4.76
C ASN A 38 -15.95 -8.61 3.67
N VAL A 39 -15.55 -9.69 3.01
CA VAL A 39 -14.51 -9.67 1.97
C VAL A 39 -14.91 -8.82 0.77
N ALA A 40 -16.20 -8.78 0.38
CA ALA A 40 -16.65 -7.96 -0.74
C ALA A 40 -16.42 -6.47 -0.48
N ARG A 41 -16.67 -6.01 0.77
CA ARG A 41 -16.40 -4.63 1.19
C ARG A 41 -14.92 -4.31 1.23
N MET A 42 -14.08 -5.27 1.63
CA MET A 42 -12.63 -5.10 1.57
C MET A 42 -12.15 -4.89 0.14
N THR A 43 -12.66 -5.69 -0.79
CA THR A 43 -12.33 -5.60 -2.22
C THR A 43 -12.80 -4.27 -2.80
N GLU A 44 -14.05 -3.89 -2.55
CA GLU A 44 -14.63 -2.63 -3.03
C GLU A 44 -13.83 -1.41 -2.55
N MET A 45 -13.53 -1.34 -1.24
CA MET A 45 -12.72 -0.25 -0.70
C MET A 45 -11.28 -0.26 -1.24
N GLY A 46 -10.65 -1.44 -1.34
CA GLY A 46 -9.30 -1.56 -1.88
C GLY A 46 -9.18 -1.04 -3.31
N GLN A 47 -10.17 -1.36 -4.16
CA GLN A 47 -10.24 -0.86 -5.53
C GLN A 47 -10.54 0.65 -5.60
N ALA A 48 -11.44 1.14 -4.74
CA ALA A 48 -11.88 2.54 -4.78
C ALA A 48 -10.83 3.52 -4.21
N MET A 49 -10.06 3.10 -3.21
CA MET A 49 -9.03 3.91 -2.55
C MET A 49 -7.71 3.94 -3.35
N ASP A 50 -7.33 2.84 -4.02
CA ASP A 50 -6.13 2.78 -4.88
C ASP A 50 -4.85 3.28 -4.19
N THR A 51 -4.67 2.90 -2.92
CA THR A 51 -3.54 3.35 -2.08
C THR A 51 -2.36 2.38 -2.14
N THR A 52 -1.13 2.90 -2.02
CA THR A 52 0.11 2.10 -1.90
C THR A 52 0.06 1.08 -0.77
N ILE A 53 -0.49 1.46 0.39
CA ILE A 53 -0.65 0.58 1.55
C ILE A 53 -2.13 0.47 1.91
N PHE A 54 -2.66 -0.76 1.92
CA PHE A 54 -4.03 -1.02 2.33
C PHE A 54 -4.10 -2.11 3.40
N VAL A 55 -4.31 -1.70 4.65
CA VAL A 55 -4.36 -2.61 5.81
C VAL A 55 -5.79 -3.06 6.09
N LYS A 56 -5.97 -4.35 6.37
CA LYS A 56 -7.25 -4.98 6.68
C LYS A 56 -7.21 -5.59 8.07
N ASN A 57 -8.12 -5.19 8.95
CA ASN A 57 -8.30 -5.76 10.30
C ASN A 57 -7.05 -5.74 11.21
N GLY A 58 -6.16 -4.75 11.02
CA GLY A 58 -4.93 -4.62 11.81
C GLY A 58 -4.53 -3.17 12.04
N PRO A 59 -3.51 -2.91 12.88
CA PRO A 59 -2.98 -1.57 13.08
C PRO A 59 -2.27 -1.06 11.81
N CYS A 60 -2.15 0.26 11.65
CA CYS A 60 -1.49 0.85 10.47
C CYS A 60 -0.06 0.35 10.24
N LEU A 61 0.67 0.07 11.31
CA LEU A 61 2.04 -0.44 11.27
C LEU A 61 2.16 -1.84 10.68
N ALA A 62 1.07 -2.61 10.61
CA ALA A 62 1.06 -3.91 9.95
C ALA A 62 1.37 -3.80 8.46
N GLY A 63 1.10 -2.65 7.82
CA GLY A 63 1.49 -2.37 6.44
C GLY A 63 3.01 -2.22 6.23
N LEU A 64 3.79 -2.16 7.31
CA LEU A 64 5.26 -2.00 7.31
C LEU A 64 5.98 -3.21 7.94
N GLY A 65 5.34 -4.38 7.98
CA GLY A 65 5.92 -5.61 8.53
C GLY A 65 5.92 -5.70 10.06
N LEU A 66 5.30 -4.75 10.77
CA LEU A 66 5.19 -4.78 12.23
C LEU A 66 3.83 -5.40 12.63
N GLY A 67 3.80 -6.73 12.73
CA GLY A 67 2.57 -7.49 13.02
C GLY A 67 1.73 -7.81 11.76
N GLY A 68 2.27 -7.55 10.58
CA GLY A 68 1.77 -8.03 9.29
C GLY A 68 2.91 -8.66 8.49
N GLU A 69 2.56 -9.42 7.45
CA GLU A 69 3.55 -10.01 6.53
C GLU A 69 4.23 -8.93 5.66
N GLY A 70 5.47 -9.19 5.26
CA GLY A 70 6.25 -8.31 4.39
C GLY A 70 7.52 -7.75 5.04
N PHE A 71 8.21 -6.85 4.32
CA PHE A 71 9.43 -6.19 4.78
C PHE A 71 9.16 -4.77 5.28
N ILE A 72 10.06 -4.26 6.12
CA ILE A 72 9.97 -2.92 6.69
C ILE A 72 10.70 -1.87 5.82
N SER A 73 10.09 -0.69 5.68
CA SER A 73 10.73 0.54 5.20
C SER A 73 9.99 1.76 5.78
N PHE A 74 10.71 2.86 5.97
CA PHE A 74 10.14 4.15 6.37
C PHE A 74 10.11 5.16 5.22
N SER A 75 10.47 4.73 4.01
CA SER A 75 10.31 5.48 2.77
C SER A 75 9.28 4.77 1.90
N ILE A 76 8.16 5.45 1.67
CA ILE A 76 7.04 4.96 0.86
C ILE A 76 6.90 5.92 -0.32
N ALA A 77 7.38 5.49 -1.48
CA ALA A 77 7.44 6.29 -2.70
C ALA A 77 6.11 6.18 -3.48
N THR A 78 5.06 6.77 -2.93
CA THR A 78 3.71 6.71 -3.53
C THR A 78 3.63 7.49 -4.85
N THR A 79 4.13 8.72 -4.88
CA THR A 79 3.99 9.61 -6.05
C THR A 79 4.74 9.10 -7.28
N THR A 80 5.90 8.49 -7.08
CA THR A 80 6.76 7.95 -8.15
C THR A 80 6.47 6.47 -8.45
N GLY A 81 5.75 5.78 -7.56
CA GLY A 81 5.17 4.46 -7.81
C GLY A 81 6.05 3.27 -7.41
N GLU A 82 7.21 3.47 -6.80
CA GLU A 82 8.06 2.38 -6.32
C GLU A 82 7.50 1.70 -5.05
N GLY A 83 6.55 2.35 -4.37
CA GLY A 83 5.88 1.80 -3.21
C GLY A 83 6.78 1.75 -1.97
N ILE A 84 6.73 0.66 -1.21
CA ILE A 84 7.60 0.47 -0.04
C ILE A 84 9.02 0.20 -0.55
N THR A 85 9.94 1.15 -0.35
CA THR A 85 11.26 1.08 -0.97
C THR A 85 12.11 -0.05 -0.41
N THR A 86 12.89 -0.69 -1.26
CA THR A 86 13.88 -1.72 -0.91
C THR A 86 15.28 -1.28 -1.35
N PRO A 87 16.36 -1.99 -0.96
CA PRO A 87 17.68 -1.74 -1.53
C PRO A 87 17.68 -1.74 -3.08
N SER A 88 16.87 -2.60 -3.71
CA SER A 88 16.73 -2.66 -5.17
C SER A 88 16.20 -1.36 -5.78
N THR A 89 15.34 -0.62 -5.06
CA THR A 89 14.79 0.68 -5.47
C THR A 89 15.88 1.72 -5.70
N PHE A 90 17.01 1.61 -4.99
CA PHE A 90 18.12 2.57 -5.06
C PHE A 90 19.26 2.12 -5.98
N THR A 91 19.01 1.15 -6.85
CA THR A 91 20.02 0.58 -7.75
C THR A 91 19.64 0.74 -9.22
N ARG A 92 20.64 0.80 -10.11
CA ARG A 92 20.42 0.83 -11.55
C ARG A 92 20.40 -0.59 -12.11
N TYR A 93 19.29 -1.00 -12.73
CA TYR A 93 19.23 -2.25 -13.48
C TYR A 93 20.20 -2.23 -14.67
N ARG A 94 21.02 -3.27 -14.79
CA ARG A 94 21.97 -3.47 -15.90
C ARG A 94 21.68 -4.80 -16.60
N ARG A 95 21.48 -4.75 -17.91
CA ARG A 95 21.44 -5.94 -18.77
C ARG A 95 22.80 -6.10 -19.44
N CYS A 96 23.37 -7.29 -19.33
CA CYS A 96 24.63 -7.67 -19.98
C CYS A 96 24.38 -8.97 -20.75
N THR A 97 24.84 -9.04 -22.00
CA THR A 97 24.63 -10.19 -22.87
C THR A 97 25.97 -10.69 -23.38
N LEU A 98 26.24 -11.97 -23.20
CA LEU A 98 27.36 -12.65 -23.83
C LEU A 98 26.86 -13.38 -25.08
N VAL A 99 27.27 -12.91 -26.26
CA VAL A 99 26.84 -13.49 -27.54
C VAL A 99 27.72 -14.70 -27.88
N ASN A 100 27.08 -15.79 -28.32
CA ASN A 100 27.72 -17.04 -28.79
C ASN A 100 28.56 -17.79 -27.74
N ASN A 101 28.43 -17.51 -26.44
CA ASN A 101 29.17 -18.20 -25.36
C ASN A 101 28.31 -18.32 -24.09
N LEU A 102 28.75 -19.15 -23.13
CA LEU A 102 28.01 -19.55 -21.91
C LEU A 102 26.64 -20.22 -22.16
N ASN A 103 26.53 -20.95 -23.27
CA ASN A 103 25.42 -21.89 -23.52
C ASN A 103 25.76 -23.24 -22.88
N ILE A 104 25.55 -23.35 -21.55
CA ILE A 104 26.07 -24.46 -20.72
C ILE A 104 25.26 -25.76 -20.88
N VAL A 105 24.04 -25.67 -21.43
CA VAL A 105 23.20 -26.83 -21.76
C VAL A 105 23.04 -26.88 -23.27
N ARG A 106 23.30 -28.06 -23.85
CA ARG A 106 23.08 -28.37 -25.27
C ARG A 106 21.64 -28.79 -25.53
#